data_AF-A0A530ZNI5-F1
#
_entry.id   AF-A0A530ZNI5-F1
#
_cell.length_a   1.000
_cell.length_b   1.000
_cell.length_c   1.000
_cell.angle_alpha   90.00
_cell.angle_beta   90.00
_cell.angle_gamma   90.00
#
_symmetry.space_group_name_H-M   'P 1'
#
loop_
_entity.id
_entity.type
_entity.pdbx_description
1 polymer ?
#
loop_
_entity_poly.entity_id
_entity_poly.type
_entity_poly.pdbx_seq_one_letter_code
_entity_poly.pdbx_strand_id
1 'polypeptide(L)'
;YPVNLFSLDLRARKHLMLAGGIGITPFMAQTAQLAAEGGNFELHYTCRTASLGTYADVLRERYDRRVRLYHDDRDERIELDRLLSSQPLGTHLYVCG
;
A
#
# COMPACT_ATOMS: atom_id res chain seq x y z
N TYR A 1 -12.64 -20.17 12.57
CA TYR A 1 -12.72 -19.75 11.16
C TYR A 1 -11.97 -18.44 11.00
N PRO A 2 -11.30 -18.15 9.86
CA PRO A 2 -10.70 -16.85 9.64
C PRO A 2 -11.78 -15.76 9.59
N VAL A 3 -11.50 -14.59 10.16
CA VAL A 3 -12.39 -13.42 10.13
C VAL A 3 -11.65 -12.28 9.44
N ASN A 4 -12.25 -11.71 8.40
CA ASN A 4 -11.71 -10.55 7.71
C ASN A 4 -12.31 -9.26 8.27
N LEU A 5 -11.54 -8.53 9.08
CA LEU A 5 -11.92 -7.25 9.67
C LEU A 5 -11.34 -6.04 8.91
N PHE A 6 -10.71 -6.30 7.76
CA PHE A 6 -10.02 -5.28 6.95
C PHE A 6 -10.26 -5.54 5.46
N SER A 7 -11.53 -5.68 5.10
CA SER A 7 -11.96 -5.90 3.72
C SER A 7 -11.88 -4.62 2.89
N LEU A 8 -11.62 -4.76 1.59
CA LEU A 8 -11.73 -3.66 0.64
C LEU A 8 -13.20 -3.33 0.39
N ASP A 9 -13.53 -2.04 0.29
CA ASP A 9 -14.77 -1.57 -0.31
C ASP A 9 -14.63 -1.59 -1.84
N LEU A 10 -15.23 -2.59 -2.48
CA LEU A 10 -15.15 -2.81 -3.93
C LEU A 10 -15.91 -1.76 -4.77
N ARG A 11 -16.58 -0.80 -4.13
CA ARG A 11 -17.21 0.35 -4.81
C ARG A 11 -16.22 1.50 -5.04
N ALA A 12 -15.04 1.45 -4.42
CA ALA A 12 -14.01 2.47 -4.58
C ALA A 12 -13.49 2.53 -6.02
N ARG A 13 -13.17 3.74 -6.49
CA ARG A 13 -12.58 3.97 -7.83
C ARG A 13 -11.06 3.83 -7.82
N LYS A 14 -10.44 4.04 -6.67
CA LYS A 14 -9.00 3.89 -6.41
C LYS A 14 -8.80 3.43 -4.96
N HIS A 15 -7.82 2.57 -4.73
CA HIS A 15 -7.38 2.15 -3.40
C HIS A 15 -6.00 2.75 -3.12
N LEU A 16 -5.93 3.70 -2.18
CA LEU A 16 -4.66 4.19 -1.66
C LEU A 16 -4.31 3.39 -0.40
N MET A 17 -3.14 2.77 -0.38
CA MET A 17 -2.70 1.88 0.69
C MET A 17 -1.43 2.44 1.33
N LEU A 18 -1.41 2.57 2.65
CA LEU A 18 -0.24 2.96 3.42
C LEU A 18 0.15 1.83 4.37
N ALA A 19 1.35 1.30 4.19
CA ALA A 19 1.89 0.21 4.99
C ALA A 19 3.11 0.66 5.80
N GLY A 20 3.17 0.28 7.08
CA GLY A 20 4.36 0.44 7.93
C GLY A 20 4.87 -0.91 8.42
N GLY A 21 6.15 -1.23 8.16
CA GLY A 21 6.77 -2.47 8.61
C GLY A 21 5.93 -3.71 8.30
N ILE A 22 5.62 -4.52 9.32
CA ILE A 22 4.84 -5.75 9.16
C ILE A 22 3.36 -5.52 8.75
N GLY A 23 2.87 -4.28 8.88
CA GLY A 23 1.57 -3.85 8.37
C GLY A 23 1.41 -4.01 6.85
N ILE A 24 2.48 -4.36 6.14
CA ILE A 24 2.44 -4.77 4.72
C ILE A 24 1.62 -6.05 4.47
N THR A 25 1.49 -6.91 5.48
CA THR A 25 0.92 -8.26 5.35
C THR A 25 -0.52 -8.31 4.80
N PRO A 26 -1.52 -7.54 5.29
CA PRO A 26 -2.85 -7.52 4.68
C PRO A 26 -2.82 -7.04 3.22
N PHE A 27 -1.93 -6.09 2.91
CA PHE A 27 -1.83 -5.52 1.58
C PHE A 27 -1.31 -6.52 0.55
N MET A 28 -0.52 -7.53 0.93
CA MET A 28 -0.09 -8.59 0.01
C MET A 28 -1.28 -9.30 -0.65
N ALA A 29 -2.32 -9.61 0.12
CA ALA A 29 -3.54 -10.24 -0.40
C ALA A 29 -4.40 -9.23 -1.17
N GLN A 30 -4.56 -8.02 -0.64
CA GLN A 30 -5.41 -6.99 -1.26
C GLN A 30 -4.86 -6.49 -2.60
N THR A 31 -3.55 -6.26 -2.74
CA THR A 31 -2.94 -5.86 -4.01
C THR A 31 -3.00 -6.99 -5.03
N ALA A 32 -2.88 -8.25 -4.59
CA ALA A 32 -3.05 -9.41 -5.47
C ALA A 32 -4.48 -9.50 -6.00
N GLN A 33 -5.48 -9.32 -5.13
CA GLN A 33 -6.89 -9.28 -5.52
C GLN A 33 -7.15 -8.14 -6.52
N LEU A 34 -6.75 -6.91 -6.20
CA LEU A 34 -6.96 -5.76 -7.08
C LEU A 34 -6.25 -5.90 -8.41
N ALA A 35 -5.02 -6.44 -8.44
CA ALA A 35 -4.32 -6.69 -9.69
C ALA A 35 -5.04 -7.71 -10.58
N ALA A 36 -5.60 -8.78 -9.99
CA ALA A 36 -6.37 -9.79 -10.72
C ALA A 36 -7.70 -9.25 -11.27
N GLU A 37 -8.34 -8.34 -10.54
CA GLU A 37 -9.64 -7.74 -10.90
C GLU A 37 -9.49 -6.48 -11.77
N GLY A 38 -8.27 -6.07 -12.13
CA GLY A 38 -8.01 -4.83 -12.87
C GLY A 38 -8.25 -3.55 -12.07
N GLY A 39 -8.32 -3.66 -10.74
CA GLY A 39 -8.50 -2.56 -9.80
C GLY A 39 -7.34 -1.56 -9.82
N ASN A 40 -7.68 -0.30 -9.56
CA ASN A 40 -6.72 0.79 -9.48
C ASN A 40 -6.22 0.96 -8.03
N PHE A 41 -4.93 0.80 -7.81
CA PHE A 41 -4.33 0.98 -6.49
C PHE A 41 -2.95 1.64 -6.56
N GLU A 42 -2.60 2.28 -5.46
CA GLU A 42 -1.27 2.81 -5.17
C GLU A 42 -0.90 2.42 -3.74
N LEU A 43 0.30 1.87 -3.55
CA LEU A 43 0.82 1.41 -2.26
C LEU A 43 2.06 2.22 -1.89
N HIS A 44 2.02 2.86 -0.72
CA HIS A 44 3.17 3.49 -0.08
C HIS A 44 3.58 2.64 1.11
N TYR A 45 4.79 2.11 1.09
CA TYR A 45 5.29 1.20 2.11
C TYR A 45 6.54 1.78 2.77
N THR A 46 6.46 2.05 4.06
CA THR A 46 7.58 2.48 4.89
C THR A 46 8.17 1.34 5.71
N CYS A 47 9.50 1.31 5.81
CA CYS A 47 10.23 0.40 6.68
C CYS A 47 11.49 1.10 7.23
N ARG A 48 12.06 0.60 8.33
CA ARG A 48 13.20 1.27 8.97
C ARG A 48 14.45 1.29 8.09
N THR A 49 14.77 0.16 7.47
CA THR A 49 15.92 -0.02 6.57
C THR A 49 15.48 -0.90 5.41
N ALA A 50 16.20 -0.87 4.29
CA ALA A 50 15.90 -1.74 3.14
C ALA A 50 15.90 -3.23 3.49
N SER A 51 16.79 -3.67 4.39
CA SER A 51 16.86 -5.06 4.87
C SER A 51 15.64 -5.49 5.70
N LEU A 52 14.87 -4.55 6.25
CA LEU A 52 13.65 -4.80 7.01
C LEU A 52 12.38 -4.70 6.15
N GLY A 53 12.50 -4.34 4.87
CA GLY A 53 11.40 -4.24 3.91
C GLY A 53 10.87 -5.62 3.49
N THR A 54 10.10 -6.27 4.37
CA THR A 54 9.51 -7.59 4.07
C THR A 54 8.63 -7.48 2.83
N TYR A 55 8.81 -8.38 1.86
CA TYR A 55 8.14 -8.42 0.56
C TYR A 55 8.35 -7.22 -0.37
N ALA A 56 9.24 -6.28 -0.03
CA ALA A 56 9.47 -5.06 -0.82
C ALA A 56 9.88 -5.37 -2.27
N ASP A 57 10.83 -6.28 -2.48
CA ASP A 57 11.30 -6.66 -3.82
C ASP A 57 10.20 -7.34 -4.64
N VAL A 58 9.45 -8.26 -4.02
CA VAL A 58 8.32 -8.96 -4.66
C VAL A 58 7.26 -7.96 -5.12
N LEU A 59 6.92 -6.98 -4.29
CA LEU A 59 5.94 -5.95 -4.61
C LEU A 59 6.41 -5.04 -5.74
N ARG A 60 7.68 -4.63 -5.71
CA ARG A 60 8.27 -3.80 -6.77
C ARG A 60 8.36 -4.53 -8.10
N GLU A 61 8.80 -5.79 -8.10
CA GLU A 61 8.88 -6.61 -9.31
C GLU A 61 7.48 -6.80 -9.92
N ARG A 62 6.46 -7.01 -9.08
CA ARG A 62 5.10 -7.31 -9.54
C ARG A 62 4.30 -6.11 -10.00
N TYR A 63 4.48 -4.96 -9.35
CA TYR A 63 3.59 -3.81 -9.51
C TYR A 63 4.30 -2.51 -9.89
N ASP A 64 5.63 -2.53 -9.98
CA ASP A 64 6.49 -1.45 -10.47
C ASP A 64 6.06 -0.08 -9.91
N ARG A 65 5.60 0.83 -10.77
CA ARG A 65 5.25 2.22 -10.43
C ARG A 65 4.08 2.36 -9.46
N ARG A 66 3.31 1.29 -9.18
CA ARG A 66 2.21 1.32 -8.21
C ARG A 66 2.69 1.22 -6.76
N VAL A 67 3.97 0.88 -6.54
CA VAL A 67 4.55 0.70 -5.20
C VAL A 67 5.67 1.70 -4.99
N ARG A 68 5.57 2.48 -3.91
CA ARG A 68 6.59 3.42 -3.46
C ARG A 68 7.13 2.96 -2.11
N LEU A 69 8.44 2.82 -2.02
CA LEU A 69 9.12 2.45 -0.77
C LEU A 69 9.72 3.69 -0.12
N TYR A 70 9.72 3.70 1.20
CA TYR A 70 10.31 4.73 2.04
C TYR A 70 11.14 4.05 3.12
N HIS A 71 12.36 4.50 3.32
CA HIS A 71 13.27 4.00 4.34
C HIS A 71 13.58 5.07 5.40
N ASP A 72 13.25 4.78 6.65
CA ASP A 72 13.41 5.75 7.75
C ASP A 72 14.88 6.12 7.99
N ASP A 73 15.80 5.17 7.83
CA ASP A 73 17.25 5.36 7.98
C ASP A 73 17.86 6.28 6.92
N ARG A 74 17.12 6.59 5.85
CA ARG A 74 17.48 7.52 4.79
C ARG A 74 16.69 8.83 4.84
N ASP A 75 15.89 9.02 5.90
CA ASP A 75 14.95 10.12 6.05
C ASP A 75 13.96 10.24 4.88
N GLU A 76 13.63 9.11 4.25
CA GLU A 76 12.58 9.06 3.23
C GLU A 76 11.21 9.07 3.94
N ARG A 77 10.35 10.00 3.54
CA ARG A 77 9.03 10.21 4.17
C ARG A 77 7.94 10.30 3.12
N ILE A 78 6.74 9.87 3.50
CA ILE A 78 5.55 10.12 2.70
C ILE A 78 5.14 11.58 2.92
N GLU A 79 5.12 12.37 1.85
CA GLU A 79 4.55 13.72 1.82
C GLU A 79 3.03 13.65 1.95
N LEU A 80 2.54 13.42 3.17
CA LEU A 80 1.17 12.98 3.43
C LEU A 80 0.14 14.04 2.99
N ASP A 81 0.39 15.32 3.28
CA ASP A 81 -0.51 16.41 2.88
C ASP A 81 -0.68 16.49 1.37
N ARG A 82 0.42 16.39 0.63
CA ARG A 82 0.42 16.40 -0.83
C ARG A 82 -0.24 15.13 -1.39
N LEU A 83 0.05 13.97 -0.80
CA LEU A 83 -0.53 12.71 -1.21
C LEU A 83 -2.05 12.73 -1.03
N LEU A 84 -2.55 13.09 0.15
CA LEU A 84 -3.97 13.06 0.47
C LEU A 84 -4.76 14.13 -0.29
N SER A 85 -4.23 15.35 -0.43
CA SER A 85 -4.90 16.44 -1.15
C SER A 85 -5.03 16.21 -2.66
N SER A 86 -4.21 15.34 -3.24
CA SER A 86 -4.22 15.03 -4.67
C SER A 86 -5.09 13.83 -5.06
N GLN A 87 -5.74 13.17 -4.10
CA GLN A 87 -6.54 11.98 -4.42
C GLN A 87 -7.86 12.34 -5.12
N PRO A 88 -8.22 11.64 -6.21
CA PRO A 88 -9.49 11.86 -6.88
C PRO A 88 -10.67 11.38 -6.01
N LEU A 89 -11.85 11.96 -6.25
CA LEU A 89 -13.09 11.52 -5.62
C LEU A 89 -13.34 10.02 -5.86
N GLY A 90 -13.78 9.33 -4.81
CA GLY A 90 -13.97 7.87 -4.81
C GLY A 90 -12.69 7.08 -4.48
N THR A 91 -11.61 7.73 -4.04
CA THR A 91 -10.45 7.05 -3.47
C THR A 91 -10.75 6.60 -2.03
N HIS A 92 -10.45 5.35 -1.71
CA HIS A 92 -10.49 4.83 -0.35
C HIS A 92 -9.06 4.63 0.18
N LEU A 93 -8.81 5.16 1.38
CA LEU A 93 -7.53 5.03 2.07
C LEU A 93 -7.58 3.86 3.05
N TYR A 94 -6.57 3.00 2.98
CA TYR A 94 -6.35 1.88 3.90
C TYR A 94 -4.98 2.03 4.55
N VAL A 95 -4.90 1.90 5.87
CA VAL A 95 -3.66 2.10 6.63
C VAL A 95 -3.44 0.93 7.59
N CYS A 96 -2.24 0.37 7.60
CA CYS A 96 -1.80 -0.63 8.57
C CYS A 96 -0.29 -0.49 8.80
N GLY A 97 0.15 -0.31 10.04
CA GLY A 97 1.58 -0.14 10.36
C GLY A 97 1.84 0.09 11.83
#